data_AF-A0A1V1X4P1-F1
#
_entry.id   AF-A0A1V1X4P1-F1
#
_cell.length_a   1.000
_cell.length_b   1.000
_cell.length_c   1.000
_cell.angle_alpha   90.00
_cell.angle_beta   90.00
_cell.angle_gamma   90.00
#
_symmetry.space_group_name_H-M   'P 1'
#
loop_
_entity.id
_entity.type
_entity.pdbx_description
1 polymer ?
#
loop_
_entity_poly.entity_id
_entity_poly.type
_entity_poly.pdbx_seq_one_letter_code
_entity_poly.pdbx_strand_id
1 'polypeptide(L)'
;MKNSPTLTSCDPVMLNHYFDQELGPDESEQIGEHLKTCPSCQKALRDNQVISTYFREGLNEELSLADFEALEKRVLNRVQSRRTLWWNKISDLFVLKRFYVPATAVAAALVLFFAVLYYPAAPTSPSAIITSLSGQISSVMIFETPKAHQTVLWYNEDLPLNGEDDAV
;
A
#
# COMPACT_ATOMS: atom_id res chain seq x y z
N MET A 1 -9.66 -53.76 -22.22
CA MET A 1 -9.00 -54.01 -23.51
C MET A 1 -9.37 -52.85 -24.44
N LYS A 2 -8.49 -51.87 -24.58
CA LYS A 2 -8.69 -50.75 -25.52
C LYS A 2 -8.31 -51.27 -26.90
N ASN A 3 -9.26 -51.29 -27.83
CA ASN A 3 -8.98 -51.56 -29.23
C ASN A 3 -8.14 -50.40 -29.76
N SER A 4 -6.83 -50.58 -29.88
CA SER A 4 -5.97 -49.62 -30.57
C SER A 4 -6.35 -49.66 -32.05
N PRO A 5 -6.82 -48.55 -32.64
CA PRO A 5 -7.12 -48.51 -34.06
C PRO A 5 -5.82 -48.74 -34.82
N THR A 6 -5.78 -49.75 -35.68
CA THR A 6 -4.66 -49.96 -36.60
C THR A 6 -4.60 -48.75 -37.54
N LEU A 7 -3.58 -47.91 -37.37
CA LEU A 7 -3.27 -46.77 -38.25
C LEU A 7 -2.76 -47.29 -39.60
N THR A 8 -3.66 -47.81 -40.42
CA THR A 8 -3.40 -48.20 -41.82
C THR A 8 -3.63 -47.05 -42.81
N SER A 9 -3.91 -45.85 -42.32
CA SER A 9 -4.21 -44.68 -43.14
C SER A 9 -2.99 -43.77 -43.28
N CYS A 10 -2.77 -43.24 -44.48
CA CYS A 10 -1.78 -42.19 -44.78
C CYS A 10 -2.27 -40.84 -44.21
N ASP A 11 -2.32 -40.72 -42.89
CA ASP A 11 -2.74 -39.48 -42.23
C ASP A 11 -1.58 -38.45 -42.21
N PRO A 12 -1.72 -37.31 -42.91
CA PRO A 12 -0.68 -36.28 -42.95
C PRO A 12 -0.42 -35.64 -41.58
N VAL A 13 -1.40 -35.61 -40.67
CA VAL A 13 -1.24 -35.03 -39.33
C VAL A 13 -0.31 -35.89 -38.50
N MET A 14 -0.54 -37.20 -38.48
CA MET A 14 0.32 -38.16 -37.78
C MET A 14 1.75 -38.18 -38.35
N LEU A 15 1.90 -38.04 -39.67
CA LEU A 15 3.22 -37.98 -40.30
C LEU A 15 4.01 -36.73 -39.88
N ASN A 16 3.34 -35.58 -39.73
CA ASN A 16 3.98 -34.35 -39.24
C ASN A 16 4.37 -34.47 -37.77
N HIS A 17 3.48 -34.97 -36.90
CA HIS A 17 3.84 -35.23 -35.50
C HIS A 17 4.98 -36.24 -35.37
N TYR A 18 5.03 -37.26 -36.23
CA TYR A 18 6.17 -38.19 -36.30
C TYR A 18 7.47 -37.46 -36.66
N PHE A 19 7.42 -36.58 -37.65
CA PHE A 19 8.56 -35.77 -38.08
C PHE A 19 9.07 -34.84 -36.96
N ASP A 20 8.17 -34.21 -36.22
CA ASP A 20 8.47 -33.32 -35.09
C ASP A 20 8.80 -34.06 -33.78
N GLN A 21 8.78 -35.41 -33.79
CA GLN A 21 9.00 -36.28 -32.62
C GLN A 21 7.99 -36.05 -31.48
N GLU A 22 6.75 -35.69 -31.83
CA GLU A 22 5.67 -35.40 -30.87
C GLU A 22 4.80 -36.63 -30.55
N LEU A 23 5.01 -37.75 -31.24
CA LEU A 23 4.24 -38.99 -31.02
C LEU A 23 4.77 -39.80 -29.83
N GLY A 24 3.86 -40.53 -29.18
CA GLY A 24 4.23 -41.54 -28.20
C GLY A 24 5.03 -42.70 -28.82
N PRO A 25 5.71 -43.53 -28.01
CA PRO A 25 6.54 -44.63 -28.51
C PRO A 25 5.75 -45.62 -29.38
N ASP A 26 4.56 -46.02 -28.95
CA ASP A 26 3.71 -46.98 -29.67
C ASP A 26 3.20 -46.44 -31.02
N GLU A 27 2.91 -45.13 -31.09
CA GLU A 27 2.45 -44.46 -32.32
C GLU A 27 3.61 -44.24 -33.28
N SER A 28 4.78 -43.87 -32.75
CA SER A 28 6.01 -43.71 -33.51
C SER A 28 6.45 -45.02 -34.17
N GLU A 29 6.38 -46.14 -33.44
CA GLU A 29 6.66 -47.47 -34.00
C GLU A 29 5.69 -47.83 -35.14
N GLN A 30 4.39 -47.58 -34.95
CA GLN A 30 3.37 -47.84 -35.98
C GLN A 30 3.61 -47.03 -37.26
N ILE A 31 3.89 -45.73 -37.13
CA ILE A 31 4.21 -44.88 -38.28
C ILE A 31 5.54 -45.31 -38.91
N GLY A 32 6.52 -45.74 -38.11
CA GLY A 32 7.78 -46.31 -38.59
C GLY A 32 7.58 -47.56 -39.45
N GLU A 33 6.71 -48.49 -39.03
CA GLU A 33 6.34 -49.66 -39.82
C GLU A 33 5.58 -49.29 -41.10
N HIS A 34 4.64 -48.34 -41.02
CA HIS A 34 3.94 -47.82 -42.19
C HIS A 34 4.91 -47.21 -43.21
N LEU A 35 5.88 -46.43 -42.76
CA LEU A 35 6.90 -45.81 -43.61
C LEU A 35 7.76 -46.82 -44.33
N LYS A 36 7.97 -48.04 -43.82
CA LYS A 36 8.71 -49.09 -44.56
C LYS A 36 7.99 -49.56 -45.82
N THR A 37 6.66 -49.45 -45.85
CA THR A 37 5.83 -50.04 -46.91
C THR A 37 5.16 -49.01 -47.82
N CYS A 38 5.11 -47.74 -47.42
CA CYS A 38 4.38 -46.69 -48.13
C CYS A 38 5.31 -45.63 -48.78
N PRO A 39 5.54 -45.68 -50.11
CA PRO A 39 6.44 -44.75 -50.80
C PRO A 39 5.97 -43.30 -50.80
N SER A 40 4.66 -43.04 -50.78
CA SER A 40 4.11 -41.67 -50.74
C SER A 40 4.44 -40.97 -49.43
N CYS A 41 4.29 -41.67 -48.30
CA CYS A 41 4.62 -41.13 -46.98
C CYS A 41 6.14 -40.96 -46.82
N GLN A 42 6.96 -41.88 -47.36
CA GLN A 42 8.41 -41.69 -47.41
C GLN A 42 8.82 -40.45 -48.23
N LYS A 43 8.11 -40.18 -49.33
CA LYS A 43 8.36 -38.98 -50.13
C LYS A 43 8.00 -37.72 -49.35
N ALA A 44 6.81 -37.66 -48.77
CA ALA A 44 6.36 -36.51 -47.96
C ALA A 44 7.32 -36.23 -46.79
N LEU A 45 7.80 -37.28 -46.10
CA LEU A 45 8.78 -37.13 -45.02
C LEU A 45 10.11 -36.57 -45.53
N ARG A 46 10.61 -37.03 -46.69
CA ARG A 46 11.83 -36.49 -47.32
C ARG A 46 11.65 -35.04 -47.74
N ASP A 47 10.50 -34.67 -48.30
CA ASP A 47 10.21 -33.30 -48.70
C ASP A 47 10.24 -32.36 -47.47
N ASN A 48 9.65 -32.77 -46.34
CA ASN A 48 9.73 -32.04 -45.08
C ASN A 48 11.17 -31.93 -44.53
N GLN A 49 11.96 -33.01 -44.61
CA GLN A 49 13.37 -33.00 -44.22
C GLN A 49 14.18 -32.00 -45.05
N VAL A 50 13.98 -31.95 -46.37
CA VAL A 50 14.66 -31.02 -47.25
C VAL A 50 14.33 -29.57 -46.88
N ILE A 51 13.05 -29.25 -46.64
CA ILE A 51 12.63 -27.92 -46.21
C ILE A 51 13.27 -27.55 -44.87
N SER A 52 13.28 -28.47 -43.91
CA SER A 52 13.89 -28.25 -42.59
C SER A 52 15.39 -28.00 -42.68
N THR A 53 16.09 -28.74 -43.54
CA THR A 53 17.52 -28.54 -43.78
C THR A 53 17.80 -27.16 -44.37
N TYR A 54 17.07 -26.74 -45.41
CA TYR A 54 17.23 -25.41 -45.99
C TYR A 54 16.96 -24.29 -44.97
N PHE A 55 15.93 -24.45 -44.15
CA PHE A 55 15.62 -23.48 -43.11
C PHE A 55 16.72 -23.41 -42.04
N ARG A 56 17.25 -24.56 -41.61
CA ARG A 56 18.36 -24.63 -40.65
C ARG A 56 19.66 -24.06 -41.21
N GLU A 57 19.96 -24.31 -42.49
CA GLU A 57 21.14 -23.76 -43.15
C GLU A 57 21.04 -22.23 -43.25
N GLY A 58 19.90 -21.71 -43.71
CA GLY A 58 19.67 -20.26 -43.76
C GLY A 58 19.73 -19.60 -42.38
N LEU A 59 19.12 -20.22 -41.37
CA LEU A 59 19.24 -19.75 -40.00
C LEU A 59 20.70 -19.81 -39.50
N ASN A 60 21.41 -20.91 -39.69
CA ASN A 60 22.79 -21.03 -39.21
C ASN A 60 23.72 -20.00 -39.87
N GLU A 61 23.50 -19.67 -41.15
CA GLU A 61 24.24 -18.60 -41.83
C GLU A 61 23.97 -17.25 -41.15
N GLU A 62 22.71 -16.88 -40.92
CA GLU A 62 22.36 -15.63 -40.23
C GLU A 62 22.84 -15.60 -38.76
N LEU A 63 22.71 -16.73 -38.05
CA LEU A 63 23.16 -16.86 -36.66
C LEU A 63 24.69 -16.78 -36.55
N SER A 64 25.43 -17.25 -37.56
CA SER A 64 26.90 -17.10 -37.59
C SER A 64 27.36 -15.64 -37.69
N LEU A 65 26.51 -14.77 -38.26
CA LEU A 65 26.73 -13.33 -38.33
C LEU A 65 26.21 -12.59 -37.10
N ALA A 66 25.36 -13.23 -36.29
CA ALA A 66 24.78 -12.64 -35.11
C ALA A 66 25.74 -12.71 -33.92
N ASP A 67 26.03 -11.54 -33.33
CA ASP A 67 26.78 -11.45 -32.08
C ASP A 67 25.85 -11.74 -30.89
N PHE A 68 25.73 -13.03 -30.55
CA PHE A 68 24.96 -13.50 -29.41
C PHE A 68 25.51 -13.03 -28.07
N GLU A 69 26.82 -12.82 -27.96
CA GLU A 69 27.45 -12.34 -26.73
C GLU A 69 27.01 -10.89 -26.45
N ALA A 70 26.99 -10.04 -27.48
CA ALA A 70 26.45 -8.69 -27.37
C ALA A 70 24.95 -8.66 -27.08
N LEU A 71 24.19 -9.65 -27.56
CA LEU A 71 22.76 -9.76 -27.31
C LEU A 71 22.48 -10.23 -25.88
N GLU A 72 23.17 -11.27 -25.42
CA GLU A 72 23.14 -11.77 -24.04
C GLU A 72 23.50 -10.66 -23.06
N LYS A 73 24.60 -9.95 -23.29
CA LYS A 73 25.03 -8.82 -22.45
C LYS A 73 23.98 -7.72 -22.41
N ARG A 74 23.32 -7.41 -23.53
CA ARG A 74 22.21 -6.44 -23.58
C ARG A 74 21.00 -6.90 -22.77
N VAL A 75 20.63 -8.19 -22.88
CA VAL A 75 19.52 -8.77 -22.12
C VAL A 75 19.82 -8.76 -20.63
N LEU A 76 20.99 -9.25 -20.21
CA LEU A 76 21.41 -9.29 -18.81
C LEU A 76 21.46 -7.88 -18.22
N ASN A 77 22.06 -6.91 -18.92
CA ASN A 77 22.08 -5.51 -18.46
C ASN A 77 20.67 -4.93 -18.30
N ARG A 78 19.74 -5.26 -19.21
CA ARG A 78 18.36 -4.78 -19.14
C ARG A 78 17.57 -5.40 -17.99
N VAL A 79 17.78 -6.68 -17.72
CA VAL A 79 17.16 -7.37 -16.59
C VAL A 79 17.72 -6.84 -15.27
N GLN A 80 19.05 -6.68 -15.18
CA GLN A 80 19.71 -6.21 -13.96
C GLN A 80 19.36 -4.76 -13.63
N SER A 81 19.35 -3.86 -14.62
CA SER A 81 18.96 -2.45 -14.43
C SER A 81 17.51 -2.28 -14.00
N ARG A 82 16.58 -3.08 -14.53
CA ARG A 82 15.18 -3.08 -14.06
C ARG A 82 15.07 -3.56 -12.62
N ARG A 83 15.84 -4.58 -12.25
CA ARG A 83 15.86 -5.12 -10.90
C ARG A 83 16.35 -4.06 -9.91
N THR A 84 17.49 -3.42 -10.16
CA THR A 84 18.05 -2.39 -9.26
C THR A 84 17.13 -1.19 -9.08
N LEU A 85 16.51 -0.69 -10.15
CA LEU A 85 15.53 0.41 -10.07
C LEU A 85 14.33 0.08 -9.17
N TRP A 86 13.85 -1.16 -9.21
CA TRP A 86 12.71 -1.59 -8.39
C TRP A 86 13.09 -1.77 -6.92
N TRP A 87 14.25 -2.38 -6.64
CA TRP A 87 14.75 -2.53 -5.27
C TRP A 87 15.01 -1.18 -4.59
N ASN A 88 15.61 -0.22 -5.31
CA ASN A 88 15.87 1.12 -4.78
C ASN A 88 14.56 1.86 -4.44
N LYS A 89 13.51 1.72 -5.28
CA LYS A 89 12.20 2.32 -4.98
C LYS A 89 11.52 1.69 -3.75
N ILE A 90 11.69 0.39 -3.54
CA ILE A 90 11.11 -0.31 -2.38
C ILE A 90 11.87 0.06 -1.10
N SER A 91 13.20 0.14 -1.15
CA SER A 91 14.02 0.52 0.00
C SER A 91 13.71 1.94 0.47
N ASP A 92 13.56 2.90 -0.45
CA ASP A 92 13.23 4.28 -0.09
C ASP A 92 11.90 4.39 0.66
N LEU A 93 10.90 3.62 0.22
CA LEU A 93 9.57 3.59 0.83
C LEU A 93 9.58 2.94 2.23
N PHE A 94 10.44 1.93 2.43
CA PHE A 94 10.65 1.28 3.72
C PHE A 94 11.41 2.15 4.71
N VAL A 95 12.47 2.83 4.25
CA VAL A 95 13.27 3.76 5.06
C VAL A 95 12.42 4.95 5.49
N LEU A 96 11.62 5.53 4.59
CA LEU A 96 10.72 6.64 4.93
C LEU A 96 9.78 6.25 6.08
N LYS A 97 9.12 5.08 5.99
CA LYS A 97 8.17 4.62 7.01
C LYS A 97 8.85 4.27 8.34
N ARG A 98 10.07 3.72 8.32
CA ARG A 98 10.75 3.29 9.54
C ARG A 98 11.26 4.46 10.40
N PHE A 99 11.57 5.60 9.80
CA PHE A 99 12.07 6.77 10.51
C PHE A 99 11.03 7.89 10.73
N TYR A 100 10.06 8.09 9.83
CA TYR A 100 9.04 9.13 10.02
C TYR A 100 8.07 8.83 11.16
N VAL A 101 7.61 7.58 11.28
CA VAL A 101 6.62 7.19 12.29
C VAL A 101 7.12 7.42 13.73
N PRO A 102 8.33 7.00 14.13
CA PRO A 102 8.82 7.29 15.48
C PRO A 102 9.10 8.79 15.70
N ALA A 103 9.58 9.51 14.70
CA ALA A 103 9.88 10.94 14.83
C ALA A 103 8.62 11.79 15.09
N THR A 104 7.51 11.51 14.39
CA THR A 104 6.25 12.22 14.59
C THR A 104 5.64 11.93 15.97
N ALA A 105 5.77 10.70 16.47
CA ALA A 105 5.27 10.32 17.78
C ALA A 105 6.02 11.03 18.91
N VAL A 106 7.36 11.12 18.80
CA VAL A 106 8.20 11.84 19.78
C VAL A 106 7.88 13.34 19.77
N ALA A 107 7.75 13.94 18.58
CA ALA A 107 7.39 15.36 18.46
C ALA A 107 6.02 15.66 19.08
N ALA A 108 5.00 14.85 18.81
CA ALA A 108 3.68 15.01 19.39
C ALA A 108 3.68 14.83 20.91
N ALA A 109 4.42 13.85 21.42
CA ALA A 109 4.57 13.63 22.87
C ALA A 109 5.25 14.83 23.55
N LEU A 110 6.28 15.41 22.94
CA LEU A 110 6.93 16.62 23.45
C LEU A 110 5.97 17.80 23.46
N VAL A 111 5.24 18.05 22.37
CA VAL A 111 4.25 19.14 22.30
C VAL A 111 3.19 19.00 23.38
N LEU A 112 2.65 17.79 23.59
CA LEU A 112 1.68 17.53 24.66
C LEU A 112 2.29 17.74 26.06
N PHE A 113 3.52 17.28 26.28
CA PHE A 113 4.22 17.45 27.55
C PHE A 113 4.42 18.93 27.90
N PHE A 114 4.87 19.73 26.92
CA PHE A 114 5.02 21.18 27.08
C PHE A 114 3.65 21.86 27.25
N ALA A 115 2.63 21.48 26.49
CA ALA A 115 1.29 22.05 26.66
C ALA A 115 0.78 21.83 28.10
N VAL A 116 0.90 20.62 28.65
CA VAL A 116 0.44 20.31 30.02
C VAL A 116 1.25 21.06 31.08
N LEU A 117 2.57 21.15 30.94
CA LEU A 117 3.42 21.82 31.93
C LEU A 117 3.27 23.34 31.93
N TYR A 118 2.98 23.93 30.77
CA TYR A 118 2.89 25.38 30.60
C TYR A 118 1.45 25.88 30.54
N TYR A 119 0.45 25.03 30.79
CA TYR A 119 -0.94 25.48 30.89
C TYR A 119 -1.07 26.41 32.11
N PRO A 120 -1.24 27.73 31.93
CA PRO A 120 -1.43 28.62 33.06
C PRO A 120 -2.77 28.24 33.73
N ALA A 121 -2.77 28.20 35.06
CA ALA A 121 -4.01 28.04 35.81
C ALA A 121 -5.03 29.09 35.33
N ALA A 122 -6.25 28.65 35.04
CA ALA A 122 -7.29 29.51 34.50
C ALA A 122 -7.43 30.78 35.36
N PRO A 123 -7.58 31.97 34.75
CA PRO A 123 -7.79 33.19 35.50
C PRO A 123 -9.04 33.02 36.36
N THR A 124 -8.88 33.23 37.67
CA THR A 124 -9.98 33.25 38.63
C THR A 124 -10.95 34.35 38.24
N SER A 125 -12.06 33.94 37.62
CA SER A 125 -13.21 34.80 37.35
C SER A 125 -13.70 35.43 38.66
N PRO A 126 -14.16 36.70 38.67
CA PRO A 126 -14.59 37.38 39.89
C PRO A 126 -15.69 36.58 40.63
N SER A 127 -15.52 36.46 41.95
CA SER A 127 -16.30 35.57 42.82
C SER A 127 -17.77 35.96 43.01
N ALA A 128 -18.16 37.19 42.71
CA ALA A 128 -19.57 37.62 42.69
C ALA A 128 -19.70 38.99 41.98
N ILE A 129 -20.77 39.18 41.21
CA ILE A 129 -21.19 40.48 40.68
C ILE A 129 -22.53 40.83 41.33
N ILE A 130 -22.57 41.89 42.14
CA ILE A 130 -23.80 42.39 42.75
C ILE A 130 -24.39 43.43 41.81
N THR A 131 -25.59 43.17 41.26
CA THR A 131 -26.22 44.04 40.26
C THR A 131 -27.12 45.11 40.86
N SER A 132 -27.70 44.89 42.04
CA SER A 132 -28.51 45.90 42.74
C SER A 132 -28.70 45.58 44.22
N LEU A 133 -28.80 46.63 45.05
CA LEU A 133 -29.20 46.59 46.46
C LEU A 133 -30.40 47.53 46.64
N SER A 134 -31.45 47.09 47.35
CA SER A 134 -32.67 47.89 47.57
C SER A 134 -33.08 47.81 49.04
N GLY A 135 -33.17 48.98 49.70
CA GLY A 135 -33.51 49.13 51.11
C GLY A 135 -33.17 50.55 51.59
N GLN A 136 -33.69 50.97 52.75
CA GLN A 136 -33.27 52.21 53.42
C GLN A 136 -31.95 51.95 54.15
N ILE A 137 -30.87 51.87 53.38
CA ILE A 137 -29.52 51.54 53.86
C ILE A 137 -28.73 52.84 53.94
N SER A 138 -28.15 53.15 55.10
CA SER A 138 -27.40 54.40 55.31
C SER A 138 -25.95 54.30 54.84
N SER A 139 -25.37 53.09 54.82
CA SER A 139 -24.01 52.85 54.32
C SER A 139 -23.80 51.41 53.89
N VAL A 140 -23.03 51.21 52.81
CA VAL A 140 -22.60 49.90 52.29
C VAL A 140 -21.09 49.90 52.16
N MET A 141 -20.47 48.81 52.60
CA MET A 141 -19.04 48.60 52.53
C MET A 141 -18.76 47.19 51.98
N ILE A 142 -17.90 47.13 50.96
CA ILE A 142 -17.53 45.89 50.27
C ILE A 142 -16.04 45.64 50.52
N PHE A 143 -15.70 44.45 51.02
CA PHE A 143 -14.31 44.03 51.16
C PHE A 143 -14.08 42.67 50.54
N GLU A 144 -12.88 42.48 50.01
CA GLU A 144 -12.40 41.19 49.51
C GLU A 144 -11.24 40.70 50.39
N THR A 145 -11.28 39.44 50.81
CA THR A 145 -10.20 38.87 51.61
C THR A 145 -8.98 38.57 50.73
N PRO A 146 -7.77 39.05 51.05
CA PRO A 146 -6.60 38.94 50.16
C PRO A 146 -6.14 37.52 49.84
N LYS A 147 -6.50 36.55 50.69
CA LYS A 147 -6.04 35.15 50.59
C LYS A 147 -7.08 34.20 50.00
N ALA A 148 -8.36 34.48 50.21
CA ALA A 148 -9.45 33.57 49.85
C ALA A 148 -10.39 34.15 48.79
N HIS A 149 -10.17 35.40 48.35
CA HIS A 149 -11.01 36.10 47.37
C HIS A 149 -12.51 36.05 47.71
N GLN A 150 -12.82 36.08 49.01
CA GLN A 150 -14.20 36.08 49.50
C GLN A 150 -14.68 37.52 49.62
N THR A 151 -15.81 37.83 48.98
CA THR A 151 -16.47 39.14 49.06
C THR A 151 -17.38 39.16 50.28
N VAL A 152 -17.12 40.08 51.22
CA VAL A 152 -17.96 40.34 52.40
C VAL A 152 -18.70 41.66 52.17
N LEU A 153 -20.02 41.62 52.31
CA LEU A 153 -20.88 42.79 52.22
C LEU A 153 -21.33 43.20 53.62
N TRP A 154 -20.93 44.39 54.07
CA TRP A 154 -21.39 44.99 55.31
C TRP A 154 -22.33 46.13 54.99
N TYR A 155 -23.52 46.16 55.61
CA TYR A 155 -24.44 47.28 55.50
C TYR A 155 -25.03 47.62 56.87
N ASN A 156 -25.48 48.85 57.02
CA ASN A 156 -26.18 49.33 58.21
C ASN A 156 -27.57 49.84 57.84
N GLU A 157 -28.58 49.42 58.60
CA GLU A 157 -29.95 49.86 58.44
C GLU A 157 -30.32 50.79 59.59
N ASP A 158 -30.85 51.96 59.27
CA ASP A 158 -31.36 52.87 60.29
C ASP A 158 -32.79 52.42 60.64
N LEU A 159 -32.99 51.86 61.83
CA LEU A 159 -34.34 51.57 62.32
C LEU A 159 -35.03 52.90 62.63
N PRO A 160 -36.22 53.19 62.09
CA PRO A 160 -36.94 54.40 62.43
C PRO A 160 -37.27 54.39 63.94
N LEU A 161 -36.72 55.36 64.66
CA LEU A 161 -37.02 55.62 66.06
C LEU A 161 -38.46 56.14 66.14
N ASN A 162 -39.44 55.23 66.26
CA ASN A 162 -40.80 55.59 66.62
C ASN A 162 -40.92 55.70 68.15
N GLY A 163 -40.64 56.91 68.64
CA GLY A 163 -41.19 57.51 69.87
C GLY A 163 -41.21 59.02 69.58
N GLU A 164 -42.25 59.80 69.85
CA GLU A 164 -43.43 59.67 70.70
C GLU A 164 -44.39 60.81 70.29
N ASP A 165 -45.63 60.75 70.79
CA ASP A 165 -46.59 61.85 70.93
C ASP A 165 -47.27 62.46 69.69
N ASP A 166 -48.59 62.24 69.59
CA ASP A 166 -49.55 63.34 69.75
C ASP A 166 -51.00 62.84 70.00
N ALA A 167 -51.46 63.17 71.21
CA ALA A 167 -52.80 63.46 71.72
C ALA A 167 -54.08 63.21 70.87
N VAL A 168 -55.05 62.46 71.44
CA VAL A 168 -56.41 62.92 71.85
C VAL A 168 -56.88 62.11 73.05
#